data_AF-A0A401MHS1-F1
#
_entry.id   AF-A0A401MHS1-F1
#
_cell.length_a   1.000
_cell.length_b   1.000
_cell.length_c   1.000
_cell.angle_alpha   90.00
_cell.angle_beta   90.00
_cell.angle_gamma   90.00
#
_symmetry.space_group_name_H-M   'P 1'
#
loop_
_entity.id
_entity.type
_entity.pdbx_description
1 polymer ?
#
loop_
_entity_poly.entity_id
_entity_poly.type
_entity_poly.pdbx_seq_one_letter_code
_entity_poly.pdbx_strand_id
1 'polypeptide(L)'
;MPVTALRRAVRETVSGLPREFWWLWTSTLVNRLGAFVATFMALYLTLDRGYSASYAGLVAALHGLGSVVSSLGAGVMTDRLGRRPTLLIAQSSTAVSVALLG
;
A
#
# COMPACT_ATOMS: atom_id res chain seq x y z
N MET A 1 9.48 33.93 9.34
CA MET A 1 8.98 34.20 7.97
C MET A 1 8.71 32.95 7.09
N PRO A 2 9.30 31.74 7.28
CA PRO A 2 8.99 30.61 6.38
C PRO A 2 7.76 29.78 6.79
N VAL A 3 7.43 29.74 8.09
CA VAL A 3 6.36 28.88 8.64
C VAL A 3 4.96 29.36 8.23
N THR A 4 4.76 30.66 8.08
CA THR A 4 3.50 31.26 7.64
C THR A 4 3.24 31.01 6.15
N ALA A 5 4.29 31.08 5.32
CA ALA A 5 4.22 30.72 3.91
C ALA A 5 3.94 29.22 3.72
N LEU A 6 4.61 28.36 4.50
CA LEU A 6 4.36 26.92 4.50
C LEU A 6 2.93 26.59 4.95
N ARG A 7 2.44 27.21 6.04
CA ARG A 7 1.05 27.02 6.51
C ARG A 7 0.02 27.50 5.48
N ARG A 8 0.30 28.57 4.74
CA ARG A 8 -0.58 29.10 3.71
C ARG A 8 -0.59 28.20 2.47
N ALA A 9 0.58 27.74 2.02
CA ALA A 9 0.72 26.80 0.91
C ALA A 9 0.07 25.45 1.23
N VAL A 10 0.26 24.93 2.45
CA VAL A 10 -0.44 23.73 2.93
C VAL A 10 -1.93 24.02 2.92
N ARG A 11 -2.40 25.09 3.57
CA ARG A 11 -3.83 25.43 3.63
C ARG A 11 -4.43 25.53 2.21
N GLU A 12 -3.81 26.23 1.27
CA GLU A 12 -4.30 26.33 -0.12
C GLU A 12 -4.31 24.98 -0.85
N THR A 13 -3.35 24.09 -0.56
CA THR A 13 -3.28 22.74 -1.15
C THR A 13 -4.34 21.80 -0.58
N VAL A 14 -4.70 21.93 0.70
CA VAL A 14 -5.67 21.02 1.36
C VAL A 14 -7.06 21.60 1.62
N SER A 15 -7.28 22.93 1.53
CA SER A 15 -8.57 23.56 1.87
C SER A 15 -9.66 23.44 0.81
N GLY A 16 -9.34 22.94 -0.39
CA GLY A 16 -10.31 22.76 -1.48
C GLY A 16 -10.70 21.31 -1.75
N LEU A 17 -10.16 20.34 -0.99
CA LEU A 17 -10.32 18.92 -1.31
C LEU A 17 -11.61 18.33 -0.72
N PRO A 18 -12.40 17.56 -1.50
CA PRO A 18 -13.60 16.88 -1.01
C PRO A 18 -13.31 15.93 0.16
N ARG A 19 -14.29 15.68 1.02
CA ARG A 19 -14.19 14.78 2.19
C ARG A 19 -13.81 13.35 1.79
N GLU A 20 -14.20 12.93 0.59
CA GLU A 20 -13.88 11.65 -0.02
C GLU A 20 -12.37 11.49 -0.26
N PHE A 21 -11.67 12.59 -0.58
CA PHE A 21 -10.21 12.58 -0.72
C PHE A 21 -9.54 12.18 0.59
N TRP A 22 -9.99 12.73 1.71
CA TRP A 22 -9.38 12.44 3.02
C TRP A 22 -9.57 10.99 3.45
N TRP A 23 -10.71 10.37 3.10
CA TRP A 23 -10.91 8.94 3.29
C TRP A 23 -9.96 8.10 2.43
N LEU A 24 -9.83 8.43 1.15
CA LEU A 24 -8.91 7.73 0.25
C LEU A 24 -7.45 7.93 0.67
N TRP A 25 -7.07 9.14 1.04
CA TRP A 25 -5.74 9.47 1.51
C TRP A 25 -5.38 8.70 2.77
N THR A 26 -6.29 8.67 3.76
CA THR A 26 -6.07 7.94 5.00
C THR A 26 -5.97 6.43 4.75
N SER A 27 -6.85 5.86 3.93
CA SER A 27 -6.74 4.43 3.58
C SER A 27 -5.44 4.12 2.82
N THR A 28 -5.00 5.00 1.93
CA THR A 28 -3.73 4.85 1.21
C THR A 28 -2.55 4.93 2.19
N LEU A 29 -2.59 5.86 3.14
CA LEU A 29 -1.56 6.01 4.17
C LEU A 29 -1.43 4.73 5.00
N VAL A 30 -2.55 4.20 5.50
CA VAL A 30 -2.57 2.95 6.27
C VAL A 30 -1.98 1.79 5.44
N ASN A 31 -2.39 1.66 4.18
CA ASN A 31 -1.84 0.63 3.28
C ASN A 31 -0.32 0.79 3.08
N ARG A 32 0.19 2.02 3.01
CA ARG A 32 1.62 2.29 2.85
C ARG A 32 2.42 1.97 4.10
N LEU A 33 1.87 2.24 5.29
CA LEU A 33 2.47 1.83 6.55
C LEU A 33 2.59 0.31 6.65
N GLY A 34 1.55 -0.42 6.22
CA GLY A 34 1.63 -1.90 6.15
C GLY A 34 2.66 -2.38 5.12
N ALA A 35 2.70 -1.76 3.94
CA ALA A 35 3.66 -2.12 2.88
C ALA A 35 5.13 -1.92 3.29
N PHE A 36 5.41 -1.02 4.24
CA PHE A 36 6.76 -0.77 4.75
C PHE A 36 7.40 -2.00 5.40
N VAL A 37 6.60 -2.94 5.91
CA VAL A 37 7.08 -4.22 6.47
C VAL A 37 7.90 -4.99 5.44
N ALA A 38 7.54 -4.91 4.15
CA ALA A 38 8.27 -5.58 3.07
C ALA A 38 9.74 -5.13 2.99
N THR A 39 10.06 -3.89 3.38
CA THR A 39 11.44 -3.36 3.38
C THR A 39 12.34 -4.06 4.40
N PHE A 40 11.78 -4.53 5.52
CA PHE A 40 12.53 -5.24 6.57
C PHE A 40 12.37 -6.75 6.51
N MET A 41 11.52 -7.26 5.61
CA MET A 41 11.21 -8.68 5.45
C MET A 41 12.46 -9.56 5.34
N ALA A 42 13.42 -9.16 4.48
CA ALA A 42 14.65 -9.92 4.27
C ALA A 42 15.52 -9.96 5.53
N LEU A 43 15.54 -8.85 6.28
CA LEU A 43 16.29 -8.76 7.53
C LEU A 43 15.64 -9.61 8.63
N TYR A 44 14.32 -9.57 8.75
CA TYR A 44 13.55 -10.40 9.67
C TYR A 44 13.73 -11.90 9.39
N LEU A 45 13.65 -12.31 8.12
CA LEU A 45 13.82 -13.72 7.74
C LEU A 45 15.22 -14.25 8.03
N THR A 46 16.25 -13.42 7.86
CA THR A 46 17.65 -13.83 8.04
C THR A 46 18.15 -13.68 9.47
N LEU A 47 17.83 -12.58 10.17
CA LEU A 47 18.31 -12.29 11.52
C LEU A 47 17.45 -12.91 12.62
N ASP A 48 16.12 -12.78 12.55
CA ASP A 48 15.23 -13.24 13.63
C ASP A 48 14.81 -14.69 13.44
N ARG A 49 14.52 -15.08 12.19
CA ARG A 49 14.12 -16.46 11.85
C ARG A 49 15.27 -17.38 11.47
N GLY A 50 16.48 -16.84 11.23
CA GLY A 50 17.67 -17.62 10.90
C GLY A 50 17.64 -18.31 9.53
N TYR A 51 16.75 -17.91 8.61
CA TYR A 51 16.69 -18.50 7.27
C TYR A 51 17.86 -18.05 6.39
N SER A 52 18.14 -18.83 5.33
CA SER A 52 19.22 -18.49 4.39
C SER A 52 18.90 -17.22 3.60
N ALA A 53 19.95 -16.50 3.18
CA ALA A 53 19.82 -15.32 2.31
C ALA A 53 19.17 -15.67 0.96
N SER A 54 19.40 -16.88 0.44
CA SER A 54 18.76 -17.37 -0.79
C SER A 54 17.24 -17.51 -0.63
N TYR A 55 16.78 -18.00 0.53
CA TYR A 55 15.36 -18.11 0.83
C TYR A 55 14.71 -16.73 0.99
N ALA A 56 15.34 -15.82 1.73
CA ALA A 56 14.86 -14.44 1.86
C ALA A 56 14.79 -13.73 0.50
N GLY A 57 15.79 -13.93 -0.37
CA GLY A 57 15.79 -13.43 -1.74
C GLY A 57 14.66 -14.00 -2.59
N LEU A 58 14.37 -15.30 -2.47
CA LEU A 58 13.25 -15.95 -3.15
C LEU A 58 11.90 -15.37 -2.69
N VAL A 59 11.70 -15.21 -1.38
CA VAL A 59 10.47 -14.61 -0.83
C VAL A 59 10.29 -13.17 -1.32
N ALA A 60 11.37 -12.37 -1.32
CA ALA A 60 11.32 -11.00 -1.85
C ALA A 60 11.01 -10.97 -3.35
N ALA A 61 11.62 -11.86 -4.14
CA ALA A 61 11.36 -11.97 -5.57
C ALA A 61 9.90 -12.38 -5.87
N LEU A 62 9.37 -13.35 -5.13
CA LEU A 62 7.96 -13.77 -5.25
C LEU A 62 7.01 -12.64 -4.85
N HIS A 63 7.33 -11.88 -3.81
CA HIS A 63 6.53 -10.72 -3.40
C HIS A 63 6.52 -9.62 -4.48
N GLY A 64 7.68 -9.32 -5.07
CA GLY A 64 7.80 -8.38 -6.18
C GLY A 64 7.04 -8.86 -7.43
N LEU A 65 7.19 -10.13 -7.80
CA LEU A 65 6.50 -10.72 -8.95
C LEU A 65 4.98 -10.71 -8.74
N GLY A 66 4.51 -11.09 -7.55
CA GLY A 66 3.10 -11.00 -7.18
C GLY A 66 2.56 -9.57 -7.30
N SER A 67 3.35 -8.57 -6.90
CA SER A 67 2.99 -7.15 -7.04
C SER A 67 2.81 -6.76 -8.52
N VAL A 68 3.74 -7.16 -9.40
CA VAL A 68 3.63 -6.88 -10.84
C VAL A 68 2.40 -7.55 -11.45
N VAL A 69 2.22 -8.86 -11.22
CA VAL A 69 1.08 -9.62 -11.75
C VAL A 69 -0.25 -9.04 -11.25
N SER A 70 -0.32 -8.71 -9.96
CA SER A 70 -1.52 -8.11 -9.37
C SER A 70 -1.85 -6.73 -9.96
N SER A 71 -0.85 -5.91 -10.28
CA SER A 71 -1.07 -4.59 -10.88
C SER A 71 -1.67 -4.67 -12.27
N LEU A 72 -1.22 -5.63 -13.08
CA LEU A 72 -1.79 -5.90 -14.40
C LEU A 72 -3.24 -6.38 -14.28
N GLY A 73 -3.49 -7.36 -13.40
CA GLY A 73 -4.84 -7.89 -13.15
C GLY A 73 -5.80 -6.82 -12.63
N ALA A 74 -5.36 -6.01 -11.66
CA ALA A 74 -6.13 -4.92 -11.08
C ALA A 74 -6.40 -3.79 -12.11
N GLY A 75 -5.46 -3.52 -13.01
CA GLY A 75 -5.65 -2.60 -14.13
C GLY A 75 -6.79 -3.06 -15.05
N VAL A 76 -6.73 -4.31 -15.50
CA VAL A 76 -7.80 -4.88 -16.35
C VAL A 76 -9.16 -4.91 -15.63
N MET A 77 -9.19 -5.23 -14.33
CA MET A 77 -10.42 -5.13 -13.53
C MET A 77 -10.93 -3.70 -13.44
N THR A 78 -10.04 -2.72 -13.24
CA THR A 78 -10.40 -1.30 -13.18
C THR A 78 -11.01 -0.84 -14.50
N ASP A 79 -10.45 -1.29 -15.62
CA ASP A 79 -10.92 -0.93 -16.96
C ASP A 79 -12.28 -1.57 -17.28
N ARG A 80 -12.54 -2.78 -16.78
CA ARG A 80 -13.79 -3.52 -17.08
C ARG A 80 -14.93 -3.24 -16.11
N LEU A 81 -14.65 -3.18 -14.80
CA LEU A 81 -15.65 -3.04 -13.74
C LEU A 81 -15.76 -1.60 -13.21
N GLY A 82 -14.84 -0.73 -13.61
CA GLY A 82 -14.73 0.64 -13.11
C GLY A 82 -13.89 0.75 -11.83
N ARG A 83 -13.48 1.98 -11.52
CA ARG A 83 -12.58 2.29 -10.38
C ARG A 83 -13.18 1.96 -9.01
N ARG A 84 -14.44 2.33 -8.77
CA ARG A 84 -15.04 2.27 -7.43
C ARG A 84 -15.27 0.82 -6.94
N PRO A 85 -15.86 -0.09 -7.74
CA PRO A 85 -16.04 -1.49 -7.34
C PRO A 85 -14.70 -2.22 -7.18
N THR A 86 -13.76 -1.99 -8.11
CA THR A 86 -12.42 -2.59 -8.06
C THR A 86 -11.68 -2.22 -6.77
N LEU A 87 -11.75 -0.94 -6.37
CA LEU A 87 -11.11 -0.46 -5.15
C LEU A 87 -11.74 -1.08 -3.89
N LEU A 88 -13.07 -1.24 -3.85
CA LEU A 88 -13.75 -1.90 -2.73
C LEU A 88 -13.39 -3.38 -2.62
N ILE A 89 -13.36 -4.11 -3.75
CA ILE A 89 -12.95 -5.52 -3.77
C ILE A 89 -11.51 -5.67 -3.29
N ALA A 90 -10.60 -4.83 -3.81
CA ALA A 90 -9.20 -4.86 -3.42
C ALA A 90 -9.01 -4.62 -1.92
N GLN A 91 -9.59 -3.53 -1.39
CA GLN A 91 -9.44 -3.21 0.03
C GLN A 91 -10.11 -4.25 0.95
N SER A 92 -11.27 -4.79 0.56
CA SER A 92 -11.94 -5.84 1.32
C SER A 92 -11.13 -7.14 1.31
N SER A 93 -10.57 -7.52 0.16
CA SER A 93 -9.71 -8.70 0.03
C SER A 93 -8.43 -8.56 0.87
N THR A 94 -7.81 -7.39 0.89
CA THR A 94 -6.66 -7.11 1.77
C THR A 94 -7.06 -7.25 3.24
N ALA A 95 -8.17 -6.63 3.65
CA ALA A 95 -8.64 -6.71 5.04
C ALA A 95 -8.92 -8.16 5.48
N VAL A 96 -9.60 -8.95 4.64
CA VAL A 96 -9.87 -10.36 4.90
C VAL A 96 -8.58 -11.17 4.98
N SER A 97 -7.63 -10.95 4.05
CA SER A 97 -6.36 -11.69 4.05
C SER A 97 -5.54 -11.40 5.30
N VAL A 98 -5.48 -10.13 5.74
CA VAL A 98 -4.80 -9.74 6.96
C VAL A 98 -5.51 -10.33 8.19
N ALA A 99 -6.84 -10.32 8.24
CA ALA A 99 -7.59 -10.87 9.37
C ALA A 99 -7.50 -12.41 9.48
N LEU A 100 -7.29 -13.11 8.37
CA LEU A 100 -7.12 -14.56 8.36
C LEU A 100 -5.69 -15.01 8.68
N LEU A 101 -4.70 -14.18 8.38
CA LEU A 101 -3.27 -14.51 8.55
C LEU A 101 -2.63 -13.85 9.78
N GLY A 102 -3.24 -12.80 10.32
CA GLY A 102 -2.82 -12.10 11.53
C GLY A 102 -3.40 -12.73 12.79
#